data_AF-X0YUI5-F1
#
_entry.id   AF-X0YUI5-F1
#
_cell.length_a   1.000
_cell.length_b   1.000
_cell.length_c   1.000
_cell.angle_alpha   90.00
_cell.angle_beta   90.00
_cell.angle_gamma   90.00
#
_symmetry.space_group_name_H-M   'P 1'
#
loop_
_entity.id
_entity.type
_entity.pdbx_description
1 polymer ?
#
loop_
_entity_poly.entity_id
_entity_poly.type
_entity_poly.pdbx_seq_one_letter_code
_entity_poly.pdbx_strand_id
1 'polypeptide(L)'
;MRANQPSLRTVIQGLTIAAGMGLTLAAIGPGGIVSTILADFDQPGTQLGEPMTDGLLRSNQCVGCHGNYDLGVEPYRPWAASMMGQAGRDPIFYAALAIAEQDADFSGHLCLRCHAPMAWI
;
A
#
# COMPACT_ATOMS: atom_id res chain seq x y z
N MET A 1 54.66 1.34 36.60
CA MET A 1 53.69 1.08 35.52
C MET A 1 52.45 1.93 35.76
N ARG A 2 52.34 3.12 35.15
CA ARG A 2 51.13 3.97 35.25
C ARG A 2 50.23 3.63 34.07
N ALA A 3 49.03 3.14 34.35
CA ALA A 3 48.04 2.83 33.33
C ALA A 3 47.61 4.10 32.59
N ASN A 4 47.58 4.05 31.27
CA ASN A 4 47.14 5.11 30.38
C ASN A 4 45.61 5.24 30.48
N GLN A 5 45.13 6.04 31.43
CA GLN A 5 43.69 6.29 31.62
C GLN A 5 43.21 7.29 30.54
N PRO A 6 42.11 7.00 29.82
CA PRO A 6 41.60 7.89 28.79
C PRO A 6 41.13 9.23 29.39
N SER A 7 41.33 10.32 28.64
CA SER A 7 40.95 11.65 29.11
C SER A 7 39.44 11.80 29.22
N LEU A 8 38.98 12.63 30.16
CA LEU A 8 37.56 12.94 30.37
C LEU A 8 36.85 13.38 29.08
N ARG A 9 37.57 14.08 28.19
CA ARG A 9 37.07 14.49 26.87
C ARG A 9 36.80 13.30 25.95
N THR A 10 37.66 12.29 25.98
CA THR A 10 37.50 11.05 25.21
C THR A 10 36.27 10.27 25.69
N VAL A 11 36.00 10.27 27.00
CA VAL A 11 34.80 9.63 27.57
C VAL A 11 33.52 10.38 27.17
N ILE A 12 33.53 11.71 27.22
CA ILE A 12 32.37 12.55 26.85
C ILE A 12 32.07 12.45 25.36
N GLN A 13 33.08 12.49 24.49
CA GLN A 13 32.92 12.32 23.04
C GLN A 13 32.38 10.93 22.67
N GLY A 14 32.81 9.88 23.38
CA GLY A 14 32.28 8.53 23.20
C GLY A 14 30.80 8.42 23.57
N LEU A 15 30.38 9.11 24.64
CA LEU A 15 28.99 9.08 25.11
C LEU A 15 28.03 9.80 24.15
N THR A 16 28.45 10.91 23.55
CA THR A 16 27.62 11.67 22.59
C THR A 16 27.42 10.94 21.26
N ILE A 17 28.43 10.19 20.79
CA ILE A 17 28.32 9.39 19.56
C ILE A 17 27.37 8.20 19.78
N ALA A 18 27.44 7.55 20.94
CA ALA A 18 26.54 6.44 21.28
C ALA A 18 25.07 6.87 21.39
N ALA A 19 24.80 8.07 21.95
CA ALA A 19 23.44 8.59 22.06
C ALA A 19 22.84 9.02 20.71
N GLY A 20 23.64 9.57 19.80
CA GLY A 20 23.18 9.97 18.46
C GLY A 20 22.84 8.78 17.55
N MET A 21 23.54 7.65 17.71
CA MET A 21 23.32 6.45 16.88
C MET A 21 22.16 5.56 17.39
N GLY A 22 21.77 5.71 18.66
CA GLY A 22 20.60 5.00 19.21
C GLY A 22 19.25 5.56 18.76
N LEU A 23 19.19 6.83 18.33
CA LEU A 23 17.94 7.49 17.97
C LEU A 23 17.48 7.22 16.53
N THR A 24 18.37 6.76 15.65
CA THR A 24 18.02 6.45 14.24
C THR A 24 17.58 5.00 14.02
N LEU A 25 17.86 4.08 14.95
CA LEU A 25 17.46 2.67 14.82
C LEU A 25 16.10 2.34 15.44
N ALA A 26 15.47 3.26 16.17
CA ALA A 26 14.19 2.99 16.85
C ALA A 26 12.96 3.05 15.93
N ALA A 27 13.11 3.45 14.66
CA ALA A 27 11.99 3.53 13.70
C ALA A 27 11.68 2.19 12.99
N ILE A 28 12.50 1.15 13.19
CA ILE A 28 12.25 -0.19 12.64
C ILE A 28 11.95 -1.10 13.82
N GLY A 29 10.66 -1.37 14.06
CA GLY A 29 10.26 -2.38 15.03
C GLY A 29 10.85 -3.75 14.68
N PRO A 30 11.07 -4.65 15.65
CA PRO A 30 11.54 -5.99 15.37
C PRO A 30 10.50 -6.71 14.50
N GLY A 31 10.80 -6.86 13.20
CA GLY A 31 9.88 -7.46 12.22
C GLY A 31 9.82 -6.77 10.85
N GLY A 32 10.38 -5.58 10.67
CA GLY A 32 10.31 -4.88 9.38
C GLY A 32 9.00 -4.13 9.13
N ILE A 33 8.17 -3.99 10.18
CA ILE A 33 6.91 -3.26 10.15
C ILE A 33 7.18 -1.76 10.03
N VAL A 34 6.55 -1.11 9.05
CA VAL A 34 6.55 0.33 8.83
C VAL A 34 5.27 0.91 9.45
N SER A 35 5.43 1.78 10.45
CA SER A 35 4.29 2.48 11.06
C SER A 35 3.76 3.54 10.11
N THR A 36 2.67 3.24 9.41
CA THR A 36 1.94 4.17 8.53
C THR A 36 0.55 4.50 9.08
N ILE A 37 -0.03 5.59 8.61
CA ILE A 37 -1.42 5.99 8.87
C ILE A 37 -2.17 6.15 7.54
N LEU A 38 -3.50 6.23 7.61
CA LEU A 38 -4.34 6.38 6.40
C LEU A 38 -3.91 7.55 5.49
N ALA A 39 -3.49 8.68 6.09
CA ALA A 39 -3.04 9.88 5.36
C ALA A 39 -1.75 9.65 4.55
N ASP A 40 -0.93 8.65 4.90
CA ASP A 40 0.28 8.32 4.14
C ASP A 40 -0.05 7.70 2.76
N PHE A 41 -1.30 7.25 2.56
CA PHE A 41 -1.80 6.64 1.33
C PHE A 41 -2.79 7.53 0.56
N ASP A 42 -2.86 8.81 0.89
CA ASP A 42 -3.67 9.76 0.12
C ASP A 42 -3.08 9.95 -1.29
N GLN A 43 -3.96 9.88 -2.29
CA GLN A 43 -3.62 10.05 -3.70
C GLN A 43 -4.44 11.16 -4.31
N PRO A 44 -3.95 11.84 -5.36
CA PRO A 44 -4.76 12.77 -6.12
C PRO A 44 -6.03 12.12 -6.66
N GLY A 45 -7.14 12.85 -6.64
CA GLY A 45 -8.44 12.42 -7.19
C GLY A 45 -9.54 12.31 -6.15
N THR A 46 -10.60 11.55 -6.47
CA THR A 46 -11.72 11.33 -5.56
C THR A 46 -11.27 10.51 -4.35
N GLN A 47 -11.73 10.94 -3.17
CA GLN A 47 -11.44 10.31 -1.89
C GLN A 47 -12.65 9.55 -1.35
N LEU A 48 -12.42 8.66 -0.39
CA LEU A 48 -13.49 7.97 0.32
C LEU A 48 -14.43 8.97 0.98
N GLY A 49 -15.73 8.80 0.74
CA GLY A 49 -16.77 9.65 1.33
C GLY A 49 -16.95 11.02 0.64
N GLU A 50 -16.11 11.38 -0.32
CA GLU A 50 -16.34 12.57 -1.16
C GLU A 50 -17.49 12.29 -2.14
N PRO A 51 -18.37 13.28 -2.40
CA PRO A 51 -19.46 13.10 -3.36
C PRO A 51 -18.90 12.89 -4.77
N MET A 52 -19.34 11.82 -5.42
CA MET A 52 -19.06 11.56 -6.84
C MET A 52 -20.07 12.32 -7.70
N THR A 53 -19.58 13.16 -8.61
CA THR A 53 -20.44 13.83 -9.61
C THR A 53 -21.09 12.81 -10.55
N ASP A 54 -20.32 11.79 -10.95
CA ASP A 54 -20.78 10.66 -11.76
C ASP A 54 -20.47 9.36 -11.04
N GLY A 55 -21.49 8.54 -10.79
CA GLY A 55 -21.33 7.25 -10.13
C GLY A 55 -20.65 6.21 -11.03
N LEU A 56 -20.01 5.22 -10.40
CA LEU A 56 -19.44 4.09 -11.11
C LEU A 56 -20.54 3.16 -11.64
N LEU A 57 -20.46 2.82 -12.93
CA LEU A 57 -21.40 1.91 -13.58
C LEU A 57 -20.92 0.46 -13.46
N ARG A 58 -21.88 -0.45 -13.28
CA ARG A 58 -21.61 -1.89 -13.34
C ARG A 58 -21.35 -2.30 -14.79
N SER A 59 -20.43 -3.25 -14.98
CA SER A 59 -20.03 -3.71 -16.31
C SER A 59 -21.16 -4.30 -17.15
N ASN A 60 -22.24 -4.80 -16.53
CA ASN A 60 -23.41 -5.32 -17.24
C ASN A 60 -24.14 -4.25 -18.05
N GLN A 61 -24.02 -2.96 -17.67
CA GLN A 61 -24.57 -1.84 -18.44
C GLN A 61 -23.84 -1.68 -19.79
N CYS A 62 -22.57 -2.10 -19.85
CA CYS A 62 -21.75 -1.97 -21.05
C CYS A 62 -21.98 -3.15 -22.03
N VAL A 63 -22.34 -4.33 -21.51
CA VAL A 63 -22.49 -5.58 -22.29
C VAL A 63 -23.45 -5.43 -23.47
N GLY A 64 -24.49 -4.60 -23.36
CA GLY A 64 -25.49 -4.43 -24.42
C GLY A 64 -24.92 -3.93 -25.75
N CYS A 65 -23.85 -3.11 -25.71
CA CYS A 65 -23.19 -2.59 -26.91
C CYS A 65 -21.77 -3.16 -27.08
N HIS A 66 -21.14 -3.61 -26.00
CA HIS A 66 -19.73 -4.00 -25.96
C HIS A 66 -19.53 -5.52 -25.76
N GLY A 67 -20.57 -6.33 -25.96
CA GLY A 67 -20.50 -7.78 -25.92
C GLY A 67 -21.62 -8.46 -26.70
N ASN A 68 -21.57 -9.79 -26.73
CA ASN A 68 -22.49 -10.67 -27.46
C ASN A 68 -22.49 -10.47 -28.99
N TYR A 69 -21.38 -10.02 -29.56
CA TYR A 69 -21.16 -10.01 -31.00
C TYR A 69 -19.93 -10.85 -31.37
N ASP A 70 -19.17 -10.46 -32.38
CA ASP A 70 -17.98 -11.18 -32.81
C ASP A 70 -16.93 -11.27 -31.68
N LEU A 71 -16.60 -12.51 -31.32
CA LEU A 71 -15.73 -12.86 -30.20
C LEU A 71 -14.27 -12.46 -30.40
N GLY A 72 -13.84 -12.26 -31.64
CA GLY A 72 -12.50 -11.80 -31.96
C GLY A 72 -12.29 -10.30 -31.77
N VAL A 73 -13.37 -9.53 -31.60
CA VAL A 73 -13.34 -8.07 -31.53
C VAL A 73 -14.12 -7.47 -30.36
N GLU A 74 -15.04 -8.22 -29.76
CA GLU A 74 -15.78 -7.70 -28.62
C GLU A 74 -14.88 -7.47 -27.40
N PRO A 75 -14.99 -6.31 -26.72
CA PRO A 75 -14.12 -6.00 -25.59
C PRO A 75 -14.57 -6.66 -24.28
N TYR A 76 -15.86 -6.97 -24.11
CA TYR A 76 -16.39 -7.41 -22.81
C TYR A 76 -15.78 -8.74 -22.33
N ARG A 77 -15.85 -9.81 -23.13
CA ARG A 77 -15.33 -11.13 -22.74
C ARG A 77 -13.84 -11.13 -22.39
N PRO A 78 -12.92 -10.59 -23.22
CA PRO A 78 -11.50 -10.58 -22.87
C PRO A 78 -11.23 -9.74 -21.62
N TRP A 79 -11.93 -8.61 -21.43
CA TRP A 79 -11.83 -7.84 -20.18
C TRP A 79 -12.31 -8.65 -18.97
N ALA A 80 -13.48 -9.29 -19.07
CA ALA A 80 -14.08 -10.05 -17.98
C ALA A 80 -13.22 -11.26 -17.57
N ALA A 81 -12.51 -11.88 -18.50
CA ALA A 81 -11.57 -12.97 -18.25
C ALA A 81 -10.15 -12.51 -17.89
N SER A 82 -9.85 -11.21 -17.99
CA SER A 82 -8.53 -10.67 -17.66
C SER A 82 -8.29 -10.58 -16.15
N MET A 83 -7.03 -10.40 -15.76
CA MET A 83 -6.67 -10.07 -14.38
C MET A 83 -7.36 -8.81 -13.87
N MET A 84 -7.67 -7.84 -14.75
CA MET A 84 -8.40 -6.63 -14.36
C MET A 84 -9.86 -6.93 -14.03
N GLY A 85 -10.55 -7.73 -14.86
CA GLY A 85 -11.94 -8.14 -14.61
C GLY A 85 -12.10 -9.05 -13.39
N GLN A 86 -11.02 -9.71 -12.97
CA GLN A 86 -10.98 -10.62 -11.83
C GLN A 86 -10.18 -10.07 -10.63
N ALA A 87 -9.77 -8.80 -10.64
CA ALA A 87 -8.85 -8.24 -9.64
C ALA A 87 -9.36 -8.41 -8.19
N GLY A 88 -10.65 -8.17 -7.95
CA GLY A 88 -11.28 -8.37 -6.64
C GLY A 88 -11.71 -9.83 -6.33
N ARG A 89 -11.32 -10.81 -7.15
CA ARG A 89 -11.58 -12.25 -6.95
C ARG A 89 -10.30 -13.07 -6.89
N ASP A 90 -9.14 -12.44 -7.00
CA ASP A 90 -7.85 -13.10 -7.01
C ASP A 90 -7.40 -13.46 -5.57
N PRO A 91 -7.30 -14.76 -5.22
CA PRO A 91 -6.82 -15.17 -3.91
C PRO A 91 -5.35 -14.80 -3.64
N ILE A 92 -4.53 -14.66 -4.69
CA ILE A 92 -3.13 -14.23 -4.56
C ILE A 92 -3.09 -12.76 -4.14
N PHE A 93 -3.94 -11.93 -4.74
CA PHE A 93 -4.11 -10.54 -4.31
C PHE A 93 -4.46 -10.45 -2.83
N TYR A 94 -5.43 -11.22 -2.34
CA TYR A 94 -5.82 -11.17 -0.92
C TYR A 94 -4.72 -11.66 0.02
N ALA A 95 -3.96 -12.68 -0.36
CA ALA A 95 -2.80 -13.12 0.41
C ALA A 95 -1.73 -12.02 0.49
N ALA A 96 -1.42 -11.36 -0.64
CA ALA A 96 -0.46 -10.27 -0.70
C ALA A 96 -0.95 -9.03 0.08
N LEU A 97 -2.23 -8.70 -0.03
CA LEU A 97 -2.87 -7.61 0.71
C LEU A 97 -2.76 -7.82 2.23
N ALA A 98 -2.99 -9.04 2.70
CA ALA A 98 -2.89 -9.37 4.11
C ALA A 98 -1.46 -9.19 4.66
N ILE A 99 -0.43 -9.56 3.89
CA ILE A 99 0.96 -9.32 4.27
C ILE A 99 1.30 -7.83 4.19
N ALA A 100 0.86 -7.13 3.14
CA ALA A 100 1.11 -5.69 3.00
C ALA A 100 0.52 -4.89 4.18
N GLU A 101 -0.69 -5.23 4.62
CA GLU A 101 -1.32 -4.62 5.80
C GLU A 101 -0.64 -4.99 7.12
N GLN A 102 0.00 -6.17 7.20
CA GLN A 102 0.83 -6.52 8.36
C GLN A 102 2.10 -5.70 8.39
N ASP A 103 2.72 -5.50 7.23
CA ASP A 103 4.01 -4.80 7.12
C ASP A 103 3.85 -3.27 7.14
N ALA A 104 2.71 -2.74 6.71
CA ALA A 104 2.40 -1.31 6.71
C ALA A 104 0.90 -1.08 6.95
N ASP A 105 0.57 -0.56 8.14
CA ASP A 105 -0.80 -0.29 8.56
C ASP A 105 -1.54 0.61 7.55
N PHE A 106 -2.77 0.24 7.17
CA PHE A 106 -3.63 0.95 6.22
C PHE A 106 -3.17 0.92 4.75
N SER A 107 -2.13 0.17 4.40
CA SER A 107 -1.59 0.15 3.02
C SER A 107 -2.57 -0.38 1.98
N GLY A 108 -3.53 -1.21 2.39
CA GLY A 108 -4.62 -1.71 1.56
C GLY A 108 -5.58 -0.61 1.12
N HIS A 109 -5.60 0.55 1.78
CA HIS A 109 -6.29 1.74 1.27
C HIS A 109 -5.80 2.09 -0.13
N LEU A 110 -4.49 2.00 -0.39
CA LEU A 110 -3.93 2.23 -1.72
C LEU A 110 -4.24 1.06 -2.67
N CYS A 111 -4.09 -0.18 -2.20
CA CYS A 111 -4.29 -1.37 -3.03
C CYS A 111 -5.72 -1.46 -3.59
N LEU A 112 -6.72 -1.22 -2.74
CA LEU A 112 -8.13 -1.36 -3.08
C LEU A 112 -8.60 -0.30 -4.08
N ARG A 113 -7.95 0.87 -4.16
CA ARG A 113 -8.22 1.88 -5.21
C ARG A 113 -8.07 1.33 -6.61
N CYS A 114 -7.16 0.38 -6.82
CA CYS A 114 -6.90 -0.18 -8.15
C CYS A 114 -7.49 -1.59 -8.32
N HIS A 115 -7.43 -2.42 -7.29
CA HIS A 115 -7.86 -3.82 -7.37
C HIS A 115 -9.35 -4.04 -7.07
N ALA A 116 -10.00 -3.09 -6.39
CA ALA A 116 -11.44 -3.13 -6.10
C ALA A 116 -12.05 -1.71 -6.02
N PRO A 117 -11.87 -0.84 -7.05
CA PRO A 117 -12.20 0.59 -6.98
C PRO A 117 -13.64 0.87 -6.55
N MET A 118 -14.58 0.09 -7.08
CA MET A 118 -16.02 0.26 -6.83
C MET A 118 -16.47 -0.17 -5.42
N ALA A 119 -15.65 -0.97 -4.73
CA ALA A 119 -15.89 -1.38 -3.35
C ALA A 119 -15.10 -0.51 -2.35
N TRP A 120 -14.03 0.13 -2.83
CA TRP A 120 -13.24 1.07 -2.06
C TRP A 120 -14.04 2.35 -1.82
N ILE A 121 -14.48 3.04 -2.89
CA ILE A 121 -15.26 4.29 -2.82
C ILE A 121 -16.73 4.08 -2.47
#